data_AF-A0AAJ1WZL6-F1
#
_entry.id   AF-A0AAJ1WZL6-F1
#
_cell.length_a   1.000
_cell.length_b   1.000
_cell.length_c   1.000
_cell.angle_alpha   90.00
_cell.angle_beta   90.00
_cell.angle_gamma   90.00
#
_symmetry.space_group_name_H-M   'P 1'
#
loop_
_entity.id
_entity.type
_entity.pdbx_description
1 polymer ?
#
loop_
_entity_poly.entity_id
_entity_poly.type
_entity_poly.pdbx_seq_one_letter_code
_entity_poly.pdbx_strand_id
1 'polypeptide(L)'
;MPVQRTPTAAPNNDLPQARLGWIMAAIQTLIYGSFVGTFIVSPATMTRPIAPGMAVTVGTVGGLLAILSTMILTGLYVLLANRLTAR
;
A
#
# COMPACT_ATOMS: atom_id res chain seq x y z
N MET A 1 -7.97 19.06 -45.04
CA MET A 1 -7.21 19.62 -43.90
C MET A 1 -6.52 18.45 -43.19
N PRO A 2 -5.19 18.37 -43.17
CA PRO A 2 -4.51 17.28 -42.47
C PRO A 2 -4.55 17.54 -40.96
N VAL A 3 -5.10 16.61 -40.20
CA VAL A 3 -5.01 16.61 -38.73
C VAL A 3 -3.56 16.33 -38.36
N GLN A 4 -2.80 17.38 -38.02
CA GLN A 4 -1.50 17.25 -37.38
C GLN A 4 -1.72 16.59 -36.00
N ARG A 5 -1.52 15.27 -35.93
CA ARG A 5 -1.29 14.61 -34.65
C ARG A 5 0.09 15.01 -34.21
N THR A 6 0.21 15.99 -33.34
CA THR A 6 1.48 16.27 -32.65
C THR A 6 1.79 15.06 -31.77
N PRO A 7 2.83 14.26 -32.04
CA PRO A 7 3.31 13.30 -31.07
C PRO A 7 4.10 14.12 -30.05
N THR A 8 3.42 14.68 -29.05
CA THR A 8 4.10 15.37 -27.95
C THR A 8 4.78 14.33 -27.07
N ALA A 9 6.05 14.08 -27.39
CA ALA A 9 7.15 13.61 -26.55
C ALA A 9 6.84 12.57 -25.46
N ALA A 10 7.27 11.33 -25.67
CA ALA A 10 7.78 10.51 -24.57
C ALA A 10 9.28 10.81 -24.43
N PRO A 11 9.71 11.28 -23.25
CA PRO A 11 10.59 10.43 -22.46
C PRO A 11 10.03 10.32 -21.03
N ASN A 12 9.78 9.08 -20.65
CA ASN A 12 9.69 8.53 -19.29
C ASN A 12 10.76 9.10 -18.33
N ASN A 13 10.61 10.36 -17.92
CA ASN A 13 11.37 10.99 -16.84
C ASN A 13 10.58 11.04 -15.53
N ASP A 14 9.57 10.17 -15.38
CA ASP A 14 8.78 10.00 -14.15
C ASP A 14 9.57 9.35 -13.00
N LEU A 15 10.91 9.38 -13.03
CA LEU A 15 11.79 8.80 -12.01
C LEU A 15 11.36 9.14 -10.58
N PRO A 16 10.91 10.38 -10.24
CA PRO A 16 10.42 10.69 -8.91
C PRO A 16 9.10 9.98 -8.55
N GLN A 17 8.17 9.88 -9.49
CA GLN A 17 6.88 9.21 -9.29
C GLN A 17 7.05 7.68 -9.25
N ALA A 18 7.87 7.13 -10.13
CA ALA A 18 8.23 5.71 -10.14
C ALA A 18 8.95 5.33 -8.83
N ARG A 19 9.92 6.14 -8.37
CA ARG A 19 10.59 5.92 -7.08
C ARG A 19 9.62 6.01 -5.91
N LEU A 20 8.68 6.96 -5.94
CA LEU A 20 7.64 7.06 -4.92
C LEU A 20 6.74 5.81 -4.91
N GLY A 21 6.30 5.35 -6.07
CA GLY A 21 5.52 4.12 -6.21
C GLY A 21 6.24 2.91 -5.65
N TRP A 22 7.54 2.76 -5.93
CA TRP A 22 8.37 1.68 -5.38
C TRP A 22 8.53 1.75 -3.86
N ILE A 23 8.71 2.95 -3.29
CA ILE A 23 8.79 3.11 -1.83
C ILE A 23 7.46 2.69 -1.18
N MET A 24 6.33 3.13 -1.74
CA MET A 24 5.00 2.76 -1.23
C MET A 24 4.75 1.26 -1.37
N ALA A 25 5.14 0.65 -2.48
CA ALA A 25 5.05 -0.80 -2.67
C ALA A 25 5.91 -1.58 -1.66
N ALA A 26 7.13 -1.11 -1.39
CA ALA A 26 8.02 -1.72 -0.40
C ALA A 26 7.42 -1.63 1.01
N ILE A 27 6.88 -0.47 1.40
CA ILE A 27 6.19 -0.30 2.69
C ILE A 27 4.99 -1.24 2.79
N GLN A 28 4.14 -1.30 1.77
CA GLN A 28 2.99 -2.20 1.74
C GLN A 28 3.41 -3.67 1.84
N THR A 29 4.48 -4.04 1.16
CA THR A 29 5.04 -5.40 1.18
C THR A 29 5.52 -5.76 2.59
N LEU A 30 6.16 -4.84 3.30
CA LEU A 30 6.58 -5.07 4.69
C LEU A 30 5.38 -5.22 5.64
N ILE A 31 4.36 -4.38 5.48
CA ILE A 31 3.15 -4.44 6.32
C ILE A 31 2.41 -5.76 6.09
N TYR A 32 2.06 -6.06 4.84
CA TYR A 32 1.31 -7.27 4.53
C TYR A 32 2.14 -8.54 4.73
N GLY A 33 3.42 -8.49 4.34
CA GLY A 33 4.35 -9.60 4.51
C GLY A 33 4.62 -9.93 5.97
N SER A 34 4.73 -8.94 6.87
CA SER A 34 4.87 -9.21 8.31
C SER A 34 3.59 -9.79 8.91
N PHE A 35 2.41 -9.35 8.47
CA PHE A 35 1.14 -9.93 8.90
C PHE A 35 1.03 -11.41 8.50
N VAL A 36 1.24 -11.73 7.22
CA VAL A 36 1.20 -13.12 6.73
C VAL A 36 2.34 -13.95 7.31
N GLY A 37 3.54 -13.38 7.41
CA GLY A 37 4.70 -14.04 8.01
C GLY A 37 4.45 -14.44 9.46
N THR A 38 3.77 -13.59 10.23
CA THR A 38 3.39 -13.93 11.61
C THR A 38 2.36 -15.06 11.65
N PHE A 39 1.44 -15.13 10.69
CA PHE A 39 0.52 -16.27 10.55
C PHE A 39 1.25 -17.59 10.34
N ILE A 40 2.34 -17.57 9.56
CA ILE A 40 3.16 -18.76 9.28
C ILE A 40 3.98 -19.16 10.50
N VAL A 41 4.63 -18.19 11.16
CA VAL A 41 5.55 -18.45 12.27
C VAL A 41 4.80 -18.73 13.58
N SER A 42 3.67 -18.06 13.83
CA SER A 42 2.91 -18.19 15.08
C SER A 42 1.39 -18.11 14.87
N PRO A 43 0.77 -19.18 14.33
CA PRO A 43 -0.68 -19.26 14.17
C PRO A 43 -1.45 -19.10 15.49
N ALA A 44 -0.89 -19.59 16.60
CA ALA A 44 -1.52 -19.50 17.93
C ALA A 44 -1.68 -18.04 18.39
N THR A 45 -0.72 -17.17 18.07
CA THR A 45 -0.82 -15.74 18.40
C THR A 45 -1.95 -15.08 17.62
N MET A 46 -2.09 -15.42 16.33
CA MET A 46 -3.10 -14.84 15.44
C MET A 46 -4.53 -15.30 15.76
N THR A 47 -4.68 -16.51 16.29
CA THR A 47 -5.98 -17.06 16.69
C THR A 47 -6.36 -16.74 18.13
N ARG A 48 -5.44 -16.18 18.92
CA ARG A 48 -5.71 -15.79 20.31
C ARG A 48 -6.76 -14.67 20.37
N PRO A 49 -7.77 -14.77 21.24
CA PRO A 49 -8.65 -13.66 21.57
C PRO A 49 -7.89 -12.46 22.10
N ILE A 50 -8.33 -11.25 21.76
CA ILE A 50 -7.72 -10.02 22.27
C ILE A 50 -7.99 -9.81 23.77
N ALA A 51 -9.09 -10.35 24.28
CA ALA A 51 -9.47 -10.32 25.68
C ALA A 51 -10.27 -11.58 26.05
N PRO A 52 -10.30 -12.01 27.33
CA PRO A 52 -11.09 -13.15 27.77
C PRO A 52 -12.58 -13.01 27.41
N GLY A 53 -13.18 -14.06 26.87
CA GLY A 53 -14.59 -14.09 26.47
C GLY A 53 -14.92 -13.40 25.14
N MET A 54 -13.95 -12.78 24.46
CA MET A 54 -14.17 -12.14 23.16
C MET A 54 -13.97 -13.12 21.99
N ALA A 55 -14.83 -13.03 20.97
CA ALA A 55 -14.66 -13.74 19.71
C ALA A 55 -13.62 -13.08 18.78
N VAL A 56 -13.28 -11.82 19.02
CA VAL A 56 -12.33 -11.05 18.19
C VAL A 56 -10.90 -11.49 18.50
N THR A 57 -10.17 -11.91 17.47
CA THR A 57 -8.79 -12.39 17.59
C THR A 57 -7.77 -11.30 17.24
N VAL A 58 -6.52 -11.51 17.66
CA VAL A 58 -5.39 -10.66 17.26
C VAL A 58 -5.28 -10.61 15.73
N GLY A 59 -5.51 -11.73 15.05
CA GLY A 59 -5.49 -11.81 13.59
C GLY A 59 -6.58 -10.97 12.92
N THR A 60 -7.79 -10.93 13.49
CA THR A 60 -8.87 -10.06 12.99
C THR A 60 -8.48 -8.59 13.07
N VAL A 61 -7.96 -8.15 14.22
CA VAL A 61 -7.53 -6.76 14.42
C VAL A 61 -6.33 -6.43 13.53
N GLY A 62 -5.33 -7.31 13.47
CA GLY A 62 -4.15 -7.14 12.62
C GLY A 62 -4.50 -7.06 11.14
N GLY A 63 -5.42 -7.91 10.67
CA GLY A 63 -5.90 -7.90 9.28
C GLY A 63 -6.63 -6.61 8.95
N LEU A 64 -7.48 -6.12 9.84
CA LEU A 64 -8.14 -4.82 9.67
C LEU A 64 -7.12 -3.68 9.58
N LEU A 65 -6.11 -3.66 10.46
CA LEU A 65 -5.05 -2.66 10.42
C LEU A 65 -4.23 -2.72 9.12
N ALA A 66 -3.96 -3.92 8.59
CA ALA A 66 -3.27 -4.08 7.30
C ALA A 66 -4.10 -3.51 6.13
N ILE A 67 -5.42 -3.75 6.13
CA ILE A 67 -6.33 -3.19 5.12
C ILE A 67 -6.36 -1.65 5.21
N LEU A 68 -6.57 -1.11 6.42
CA LEU A 68 -6.59 0.34 6.63
C LEU A 68 -5.26 0.99 6.24
N SER A 69 -4.12 0.34 6.57
CA SER A 69 -2.80 0.80 6.16
C SER A 69 -2.70 0.90 4.64
N THR A 70 -3.20 -0.10 3.91
CA THR A 70 -3.21 -0.12 2.45
C THR A 70 -4.01 1.07 1.89
N MET A 71 -5.22 1.29 2.40
CA MET A 71 -6.06 2.41 1.95
C MET A 71 -5.39 3.76 2.18
N ILE A 72 -4.80 3.96 3.36
CA ILE A 72 -4.07 5.19 3.71
C ILE A 72 -2.87 5.36 2.78
N LEU A 73 -2.10 4.31 2.55
CA LEU A 73 -0.89 4.37 1.72
C LEU A 73 -1.22 4.67 0.26
N THR A 74 -2.27 4.06 -0.29
CA THR A 74 -2.77 4.39 -1.63
C THR A 74 -3.26 5.83 -1.71
N GLY A 75 -4.02 6.30 -0.72
CA GLY A 75 -4.49 7.68 -0.68
C GLY A 75 -3.35 8.69 -0.61
N LEU A 76 -2.35 8.44 0.25
CA LEU A 76 -1.15 9.25 0.37
C LEU A 76 -0.31 9.24 -0.92
N TYR A 77 -0.18 8.08 -1.56
CA TYR A 77 0.50 7.96 -2.84
C TYR A 77 -0.16 8.86 -3.89
N VAL A 78 -1.48 8.78 -4.05
CA VAL A 78 -2.22 9.60 -5.03
C VAL A 78 -2.09 11.09 -4.71
N LEU A 79 -2.27 11.47 -3.43
CA LEU A 79 -2.14 12.87 -3.02
C LEU A 79 -0.73 13.42 -3.30
N LEU A 80 0.30 12.64 -3.00
CA LEU A 80 1.69 13.08 -3.16
C LEU A 80 2.10 13.08 -4.64
N ALA A 81 1.71 12.06 -5.41
CA ALA A 81 1.93 12.03 -6.85
C ALA A 81 1.29 13.26 -7.53
N ASN A 82 0.03 13.55 -7.22
CA ASN A 82 -0.67 14.71 -7.77
C ASN A 82 -0.01 16.04 -7.39
N ARG A 83 0.48 16.18 -6.15
CA ARG A 83 1.21 17.38 -5.70
C ARG A 83 2.56 17.57 -6.41
N LEU A 84 3.23 16.46 -6.75
CA LEU A 84 4.50 16.50 -7.49
C LEU A 84 4.29 16.86 -8.95
N THR A 85 3.20 16.41 -9.57
CA THR A 85 2.83 16.74 -10.95
C THR A 85 2.31 18.17 -11.11
N ALA A 86 1.68 18.74 -10.07
CA ALA A 86 1.14 20.11 -10.08
C ALA A 86 2.19 21.21 -9.83
N ARG A 87 3.46 20.84 -9.56
CA ARG A 87 4.59 21.77 -9.45
C ARG A 87 5.35 21.84 -10.77
#